data_AF-Q9QWF6-F1
#
_entry.id   AF-Q9QWF6-F1
#
_cell.length_a   1.000
_cell.length_b   1.000
_cell.length_c   1.000
_cell.angle_alpha   90.00
_cell.angle_beta   90.00
_cell.angle_gamma   90.00
#
_symmetry.space_group_name_H-M   'P 1'
#
loop_
_entity.id
_entity.type
_entity.pdbx_description
1 polymer ?
#
loop_
_entity_poly.entity_id
_entity_poly.type
_entity_poly.pdbx_seq_one_letter_code
_entity_poly.pdbx_strand_id
1 'polypeptide(L)'
;EVVNNIRRLLDGEEPLPMLPSYKNFKGTIEELASNQYVINGEVAILNSTTIEISELPIRTWTQTYKEQVLEPMLNGTEKTPPLITDYREYHTDTTVKFVIKMTEEKLAEAERVGLHKVFKLQTSLTCNSMVLFDHVGCLKKYDTVLDILKDFFELRLKYYGLRKEWLLGMLGAESAKLNNQARFILEKIDGKIIIENKPKKELIKVLIQRGYDS
;
A
#
# COMPACT_ATOMS: atom_id res chain seq x y z
N GLU A 1 2.91 -7.18 5.28
CA GLU A 1 4.26 -7.51 4.78
C GLU A 1 5.24 -6.34 4.83
N VAL A 2 5.01 -5.24 4.08
CA VAL A 2 5.94 -4.09 4.04
C VAL A 2 6.38 -3.60 5.43
N VAL A 3 5.44 -3.41 6.35
CA VAL A 3 5.74 -3.00 7.74
C VAL A 3 6.64 -4.01 8.46
N ASN A 4 6.44 -5.31 8.22
CA ASN A 4 7.26 -6.36 8.82
C ASN A 4 8.70 -6.28 8.30
N ASN A 5 8.88 -6.12 6.98
CA ASN A 5 10.21 -5.96 6.40
C ASN A 5 10.92 -4.68 6.85
N ILE A 6 10.18 -3.58 7.07
CA ILE A 6 10.76 -2.37 7.69
C ILE A 6 11.27 -2.67 9.11
N ARG A 7 10.49 -3.42 9.92
CA ARG A 7 10.93 -3.82 11.27
C ARG A 7 12.18 -4.70 11.22
N ARG A 8 12.21 -5.70 10.33
CA ARG A 8 13.39 -6.55 10.10
C ARG A 8 14.64 -5.72 9.80
N LEU A 9 14.51 -4.75 8.89
CA LEU A 9 15.60 -3.84 8.54
C LEU A 9 16.04 -2.97 9.73
N LEU A 10 15.11 -2.53 10.60
CA LEU A 10 15.45 -1.83 11.84
C LEU A 10 16.22 -2.73 12.82
N ASP A 11 15.91 -4.04 12.83
CA ASP A 11 16.57 -5.05 13.65
C ASP A 11 17.91 -5.54 13.04
N GLY A 12 18.31 -5.00 11.87
CA GLY A 12 19.53 -5.38 11.16
C GLY A 12 19.43 -6.69 10.37
N GLU A 13 18.20 -7.20 10.17
CA GLU A 13 17.94 -8.41 9.40
C GLU A 13 17.61 -8.09 7.93
N GLU A 14 17.92 -9.04 7.03
CA GLU A 14 17.51 -8.91 5.62
C GLU A 14 15.98 -9.00 5.47
N PRO A 15 15.40 -8.21 4.55
CA PRO A 15 13.98 -8.25 4.27
C PRO A 15 13.61 -9.56 3.56
N LEU A 16 12.40 -10.05 3.84
CA LEU A 16 11.86 -11.22 3.15
C LEU A 16 11.36 -10.82 1.75
N PRO A 17 11.40 -11.74 0.77
CA PRO A 17 10.71 -11.56 -0.51
C PRO A 17 9.23 -11.20 -0.30
N MET A 18 8.68 -10.38 -1.19
CA MET A 18 7.28 -9.96 -1.15
C MET A 18 6.63 -10.26 -2.50
N LEU A 19 5.41 -10.79 -2.46
CA LEU A 19 4.57 -10.94 -3.64
C LEU A 19 3.63 -9.74 -3.77
N PRO A 20 3.18 -9.40 -4.99
CA PRO A 20 2.12 -8.43 -5.17
C PRO A 20 0.88 -8.83 -4.35
N SER A 21 0.29 -7.87 -3.64
CA SER A 21 -0.92 -8.09 -2.84
C SER A 21 -1.90 -6.97 -3.09
N TYR A 22 -3.13 -7.33 -3.48
CA TYR A 22 -4.23 -6.40 -3.73
C TYR A 22 -5.27 -6.53 -2.63
N LYS A 23 -5.63 -5.41 -2.01
CA LYS A 23 -6.61 -5.39 -0.93
C LYS A 23 -7.95 -5.98 -1.42
N ASN A 24 -8.53 -6.88 -0.63
CA ASN A 24 -9.80 -7.59 -0.86
C ASN A 24 -9.83 -8.58 -2.04
N PHE A 25 -8.72 -8.75 -2.75
CA PHE A 25 -8.63 -9.78 -3.78
C PHE A 25 -8.64 -11.16 -3.13
N LYS A 26 -9.47 -12.06 -3.65
CA LYS A 26 -9.65 -13.41 -3.12
C LYS A 26 -8.92 -14.50 -3.89
N GLY A 27 -8.45 -14.18 -5.10
CA GLY A 27 -7.72 -15.10 -5.95
C GLY A 27 -6.26 -15.26 -5.53
N THR A 28 -5.48 -15.95 -6.36
CA THR A 28 -4.07 -16.24 -6.08
C THR A 28 -3.13 -15.42 -6.96
N ILE A 29 -1.95 -15.10 -6.42
CA ILE A 29 -0.86 -14.47 -7.15
C ILE A 29 0.38 -15.33 -6.92
N GLU A 30 0.92 -15.88 -8.01
CA GLU A 30 2.07 -16.78 -7.99
C GLU A 30 3.21 -16.19 -8.82
N GLU A 31 4.43 -16.31 -8.34
CA GLU A 31 5.62 -15.91 -9.10
C GLU A 31 6.06 -17.07 -10.00
N LEU A 32 6.10 -16.83 -11.31
CA LEU A 32 6.61 -17.79 -12.29
C LEU A 32 8.12 -17.65 -12.51
N ALA A 33 8.60 -16.41 -12.51
CA ALA A 33 9.99 -16.04 -12.66
C ALA A 33 10.20 -14.66 -12.03
N SER A 34 11.45 -14.24 -11.89
CA SER A 34 11.77 -12.90 -11.37
C SER A 34 10.96 -11.82 -12.10
N ASN A 35 10.19 -11.05 -11.34
CA ASN A 35 9.29 -9.99 -11.85
C ASN A 35 8.19 -10.47 -12.82
N GLN A 36 7.86 -11.75 -12.84
CA GLN A 36 6.79 -12.32 -13.66
C GLN A 36 5.83 -13.13 -12.80
N TYR A 37 4.58 -12.72 -12.79
CA TYR A 37 3.55 -13.26 -11.93
C TYR A 37 2.36 -13.74 -12.76
N VAL A 38 1.67 -14.74 -12.23
CA VAL A 38 0.35 -15.15 -12.69
C VAL A 38 -0.67 -14.80 -11.63
N ILE A 39 -1.76 -14.18 -12.05
CA ILE A 39 -2.89 -13.77 -11.23
C ILE A 39 -4.09 -14.60 -11.64
N ASN A 40 -4.59 -15.42 -10.72
CA ASN A 40 -5.73 -16.30 -10.94
C ASN A 40 -6.96 -15.75 -10.24
N GLY A 41 -8.10 -15.74 -10.93
CA GLY A 41 -9.40 -15.64 -10.28
C GLY A 41 -9.81 -16.93 -9.60
N GLU A 42 -11.02 -16.98 -9.09
CA GLU A 42 -11.57 -18.15 -8.38
C GLU A 42 -12.70 -18.77 -9.18
N VAL A 43 -12.62 -20.09 -9.37
CA VAL A 43 -13.64 -20.90 -10.05
C VAL A 43 -13.82 -22.24 -9.34
N ALA A 44 -15.07 -22.62 -9.11
CA ALA A 44 -15.43 -23.87 -8.45
C ALA A 44 -16.47 -24.64 -9.28
N ILE A 45 -16.34 -25.96 -9.35
CA ILE A 45 -17.35 -26.85 -9.93
C ILE A 45 -18.43 -27.09 -8.87
N LEU A 46 -19.68 -26.70 -9.16
CA LEU A 46 -20.80 -26.93 -8.25
C LEU A 46 -21.44 -28.31 -8.49
N ASN A 47 -21.50 -28.75 -9.75
CA ASN A 47 -21.97 -30.07 -10.18
C ASN A 47 -21.53 -30.34 -11.64
N SER A 48 -21.94 -31.47 -12.23
CA SER A 48 -21.57 -31.89 -13.60
C SER A 48 -22.01 -30.94 -14.71
N THR A 49 -22.89 -29.98 -14.45
CA THR A 49 -23.41 -29.03 -15.45
C THR A 49 -23.22 -27.57 -15.04
N THR A 50 -22.64 -27.29 -13.87
CA THR A 50 -22.62 -25.93 -13.31
C THR A 50 -21.29 -25.61 -12.65
N ILE A 51 -20.76 -24.44 -12.97
CA ILE A 51 -19.61 -23.84 -12.27
C ILE A 51 -19.97 -22.48 -11.68
N GLU A 52 -19.20 -22.06 -10.69
CA GLU A 52 -19.27 -20.74 -10.08
C GLU A 52 -17.93 -20.02 -10.24
N ILE A 53 -17.95 -18.80 -10.79
CA ILE A 53 -16.81 -17.88 -10.78
C ILE A 53 -17.06 -16.86 -9.68
N SER A 54 -16.20 -16.83 -8.67
CA SER A 54 -16.36 -15.99 -7.46
C SER A 54 -15.32 -14.87 -7.34
N GLU A 55 -14.31 -14.86 -8.22
CA GLU A 55 -13.33 -13.78 -8.33
C GLU A 55 -12.78 -13.71 -9.76
N LEU A 56 -12.54 -12.49 -10.26
CA LEU A 56 -11.87 -12.25 -11.53
C LEU A 56 -10.41 -11.82 -11.28
N PRO A 57 -9.48 -12.11 -12.20
CA PRO A 57 -8.11 -11.60 -12.07
C PRO A 57 -8.06 -10.08 -11.91
N ILE A 58 -7.04 -9.60 -11.19
CA ILE A 58 -6.81 -8.18 -11.00
C ILE A 58 -6.79 -7.43 -12.34
N ARG A 59 -7.47 -6.27 -12.38
CA ARG A 59 -7.73 -5.43 -13.57
C ARG A 59 -8.70 -6.02 -14.61
N THR A 60 -9.35 -7.14 -14.32
CA THR A 60 -10.47 -7.63 -15.12
C THR A 60 -11.78 -7.11 -14.54
N TRP A 61 -12.44 -6.20 -15.24
CA TRP A 61 -13.72 -5.61 -14.81
C TRP A 61 -14.90 -6.51 -15.13
N THR A 62 -15.89 -6.58 -14.25
CA THR A 62 -17.07 -7.45 -14.37
C THR A 62 -17.80 -7.27 -15.70
N GLN A 63 -18.10 -6.02 -16.09
CA GLN A 63 -18.79 -5.74 -17.35
C GLN A 63 -17.95 -6.12 -18.57
N THR A 64 -16.65 -5.80 -18.56
CA THR A 64 -15.73 -6.17 -19.65
C THR A 64 -15.61 -7.69 -19.77
N TYR A 65 -15.53 -8.41 -18.66
CA TYR A 65 -15.48 -9.87 -18.63
C TYR A 65 -16.76 -10.49 -19.20
N LYS A 66 -17.92 -9.98 -18.79
CA LYS A 66 -19.22 -10.39 -19.33
C LYS A 66 -19.26 -10.25 -20.86
N GLU A 67 -18.98 -9.05 -21.37
CA GLU A 67 -19.09 -8.74 -22.80
C GLU A 67 -18.05 -9.47 -23.67
N GLN A 68 -16.82 -9.63 -23.18
CA GLN A 68 -15.70 -10.15 -24.00
C GLN A 68 -15.43 -11.65 -23.79
N VAL A 69 -15.97 -12.24 -22.73
CA VAL A 69 -15.73 -13.66 -22.39
C VAL A 69 -17.03 -14.43 -22.34
N LEU A 70 -18.00 -14.03 -21.51
CA LEU A 70 -19.22 -14.82 -21.31
C LEU A 70 -20.18 -14.73 -22.49
N GLU A 71 -20.42 -13.54 -23.04
CA GLU A 71 -21.32 -13.36 -24.19
C GLU A 71 -20.86 -14.16 -25.44
N PRO A 72 -19.57 -14.15 -25.83
CA PRO A 72 -19.08 -15.04 -26.90
C PRO A 72 -19.17 -16.53 -26.55
N MET A 73 -18.97 -16.90 -25.29
CA MET A 73 -19.11 -18.30 -24.86
C MET A 73 -20.57 -18.77 -24.88
N LEU A 74 -21.54 -17.87 -24.68
CA LEU A 74 -22.97 -18.20 -24.71
C LEU A 74 -23.49 -18.30 -26.15
N ASN A 75 -23.20 -17.28 -26.96
CA ASN A 75 -23.80 -17.13 -28.29
C ASN A 75 -22.96 -17.78 -29.40
N GLY A 76 -21.67 -18.05 -29.12
CA GLY A 76 -20.69 -18.36 -30.15
C GLY A 76 -20.29 -17.11 -30.95
N THR A 77 -19.31 -17.29 -31.83
CA THR A 77 -18.88 -16.32 -32.83
C THR A 77 -18.70 -17.05 -34.17
N GLU A 78 -18.45 -16.32 -35.26
CA GLU A 78 -18.11 -16.93 -36.55
C GLU A 78 -16.92 -17.91 -36.48
N LYS A 79 -16.02 -17.72 -35.51
CA LYS A 79 -14.79 -18.51 -35.36
C LYS A 79 -14.84 -19.53 -34.23
N THR A 80 -15.74 -19.37 -33.27
CA THR A 80 -15.77 -20.17 -32.04
C THR A 80 -17.19 -20.62 -31.72
N PRO A 81 -17.46 -21.92 -31.59
CA PRO A 81 -18.79 -22.38 -31.20
C PRO A 81 -19.13 -21.95 -29.76
N PRO A 82 -20.42 -21.89 -29.40
CA PRO A 82 -20.83 -21.63 -28.03
C PRO A 82 -20.29 -22.73 -27.11
N LEU A 83 -19.80 -22.34 -25.95
CA LEU A 83 -19.24 -23.22 -24.92
C LEU A 83 -20.22 -23.44 -23.76
N ILE A 84 -20.95 -22.40 -23.35
CA ILE A 84 -21.88 -22.42 -22.22
C ILE A 84 -23.33 -22.38 -22.73
N THR A 85 -24.28 -22.84 -21.93
CA THR A 85 -25.70 -22.84 -22.29
C THR A 85 -26.47 -21.68 -21.69
N ASP A 86 -26.04 -21.18 -20.53
CA ASP A 86 -26.66 -20.08 -19.80
C ASP A 86 -25.69 -19.56 -18.72
N TYR A 87 -25.88 -18.34 -18.23
CA TYR A 87 -25.23 -17.85 -17.02
C TYR A 87 -26.11 -16.88 -16.25
N ARG A 88 -25.90 -16.80 -14.93
CA ARG A 88 -26.58 -15.86 -14.05
C ARG A 88 -25.59 -15.05 -13.24
N GLU A 89 -25.95 -13.80 -12.99
CA GLU A 89 -25.12 -12.81 -12.30
C GLU A 89 -25.70 -12.51 -10.91
N TYR A 90 -24.84 -12.60 -9.89
CA TYR A 90 -25.19 -12.32 -8.49
C TYR A 90 -24.17 -11.36 -7.87
N HIS A 91 -23.79 -10.33 -8.63
CA HIS A 91 -22.76 -9.37 -8.26
C HIS A 91 -23.26 -8.41 -7.18
N THR A 92 -22.31 -7.84 -6.43
CA THR A 92 -22.52 -6.60 -5.67
C THR A 92 -21.68 -5.49 -6.30
N ASP A 93 -21.70 -4.30 -5.69
CA ASP A 93 -20.79 -3.21 -6.00
C ASP A 93 -19.30 -3.56 -5.76
N THR A 94 -19.04 -4.59 -4.97
CA THR A 94 -17.71 -4.94 -4.43
C THR A 94 -17.30 -6.40 -4.64
N THR A 95 -18.18 -7.25 -5.18
CA THR A 95 -17.92 -8.68 -5.36
C THR A 95 -18.48 -9.20 -6.68
N VAL A 96 -17.79 -10.20 -7.25
CA VAL A 96 -18.20 -10.90 -8.47
C VAL A 96 -18.76 -12.27 -8.11
N LYS A 97 -19.79 -12.68 -8.84
CA LYS A 97 -20.37 -14.02 -8.76
C LYS A 97 -21.12 -14.34 -10.05
N PHE A 98 -20.57 -15.22 -10.87
CA PHE A 98 -21.24 -15.81 -12.03
C PHE A 98 -21.56 -17.27 -11.75
N VAL A 99 -22.78 -17.69 -12.05
CA VAL A 99 -23.17 -19.10 -12.04
C VAL A 99 -23.41 -19.50 -13.49
N ILE A 100 -22.56 -20.37 -14.02
CA ILE A 100 -22.50 -20.70 -15.44
C ILE A 100 -22.98 -22.14 -15.62
N LYS A 101 -23.87 -22.36 -16.60
CA LYS A 101 -24.38 -23.68 -16.98
C LYS A 101 -23.74 -24.16 -18.27
N MET A 102 -23.45 -25.45 -18.33
CA MET A 102 -22.82 -26.15 -19.45
C MET A 102 -23.44 -27.54 -19.60
N THR A 103 -23.17 -28.19 -20.74
CA THR A 103 -23.41 -29.64 -20.85
C THR A 103 -22.32 -30.40 -20.10
N GLU A 104 -22.62 -31.62 -19.66
CA GLU A 104 -21.66 -32.44 -18.90
C GLU A 104 -20.39 -32.70 -19.70
N GLU A 105 -20.52 -32.94 -21.01
CA GLU A 105 -19.40 -33.23 -21.89
C GLU A 105 -18.47 -32.01 -22.03
N LYS A 106 -19.03 -30.82 -22.21
CA LYS A 106 -18.24 -29.58 -22.34
C LYS A 106 -17.58 -29.19 -21.03
N LEU A 107 -18.24 -29.43 -19.89
CA LEU A 107 -17.63 -29.16 -18.59
C LEU A 107 -16.44 -30.11 -18.34
N ALA A 108 -16.61 -31.41 -18.62
CA ALA A 108 -15.54 -32.39 -18.49
C ALA A 108 -14.36 -32.09 -19.44
N GLU A 109 -14.62 -31.56 -20.64
CA GLU A 109 -13.58 -31.08 -21.54
C GLU A 109 -12.88 -29.83 -20.98
N ALA A 110 -13.63 -28.86 -20.48
CA ALA A 110 -13.09 -27.63 -19.91
C ALA A 110 -12.22 -27.89 -18.68
N GLU A 111 -12.63 -28.82 -17.82
CA GLU A 111 -11.86 -29.26 -16.65
C GLU A 111 -10.52 -29.90 -17.06
N ARG A 112 -10.54 -30.76 -18.09
CA ARG A 112 -9.33 -31.41 -18.61
C ARG A 112 -8.31 -30.41 -19.17
N VAL A 113 -8.79 -29.32 -19.77
CA VAL A 113 -7.95 -28.22 -20.27
C VAL A 113 -7.50 -27.28 -19.14
N GLY A 114 -8.30 -27.19 -18.07
CA GLY A 114 -8.12 -26.30 -16.93
C GLY A 114 -9.08 -25.13 -16.98
N LEU A 115 -9.95 -25.02 -15.97
CA LEU A 115 -11.03 -24.02 -15.94
C LEU A 115 -10.50 -22.58 -15.97
N HIS A 116 -9.43 -22.27 -15.24
CA HIS A 116 -8.81 -20.93 -15.27
C HIS A 116 -8.40 -20.49 -16.67
N LYS A 117 -7.85 -21.42 -17.46
CA LYS A 117 -7.44 -21.16 -18.84
C LYS A 117 -8.65 -21.00 -19.75
N VAL A 118 -9.61 -21.91 -19.67
CA VAL A 118 -10.82 -21.92 -20.51
C VAL A 118 -11.64 -20.66 -20.29
N PHE A 119 -11.88 -20.30 -19.04
CA PHE A 119 -12.68 -19.14 -18.65
C PHE A 119 -11.88 -17.83 -18.60
N LYS A 120 -10.63 -17.82 -19.06
CA LYS A 120 -9.76 -16.63 -19.07
C LYS A 120 -9.67 -15.96 -17.69
N LEU A 121 -9.63 -16.77 -16.63
CA LEU A 121 -9.47 -16.35 -15.24
C LEU A 121 -8.01 -16.37 -14.81
N GLN A 122 -7.09 -16.24 -15.76
CA GLN A 122 -5.67 -16.19 -15.52
C GLN A 122 -5.08 -15.02 -16.33
N THR A 123 -4.40 -14.10 -15.67
CA THR A 123 -3.67 -13.00 -16.31
C THR A 123 -2.21 -13.01 -15.88
N SER A 124 -1.33 -12.58 -16.78
CA SER A 124 0.10 -12.42 -16.49
C SER A 124 0.41 -10.98 -16.09
N LEU A 125 1.23 -10.78 -15.07
CA LEU A 125 1.77 -9.49 -14.67
C LEU A 125 3.30 -9.54 -14.76
N THR A 126 3.88 -8.67 -15.57
CA THR A 126 5.35 -8.55 -15.70
C THR A 126 5.81 -7.17 -15.25
N CYS A 127 6.81 -7.13 -14.37
CA CYS A 127 7.31 -5.93 -13.69
C CYS A 127 8.78 -5.60 -14.05
N ASN A 128 9.19 -5.77 -15.30
CA ASN A 128 10.58 -5.53 -15.74
C ASN A 128 10.97 -4.05 -15.87
N SER A 129 10.01 -3.13 -15.68
CA SER A 129 10.19 -1.69 -15.89
C SER A 129 9.75 -0.88 -14.67
N MET A 130 10.37 -1.13 -13.52
CA MET A 130 10.17 -0.34 -12.30
C MET A 130 11.05 0.91 -12.33
N VAL A 131 10.63 1.94 -13.07
CA VAL A 131 11.36 3.21 -13.22
C VAL A 131 10.70 4.27 -12.34
N LEU A 132 11.44 4.85 -11.40
CA LEU A 132 10.98 5.86 -10.45
C LEU A 132 11.97 7.02 -10.37
N PHE A 133 11.52 8.16 -9.86
CA PHE A 133 12.41 9.22 -9.42
C PHE A 133 13.02 8.86 -8.05
N ASP A 134 14.32 9.05 -7.91
CA ASP A 134 15.00 8.97 -6.62
C ASP A 134 14.83 10.26 -5.80
N HIS A 135 15.45 10.29 -4.62
CA HIS A 135 15.35 11.42 -3.68
C HIS A 135 16.04 12.71 -4.15
N VAL A 136 16.88 12.65 -5.19
CA VAL A 136 17.51 13.84 -5.81
C VAL A 136 16.81 14.25 -7.12
N GLY A 137 15.75 13.54 -7.51
CA GLY A 137 14.97 13.83 -8.71
C GLY A 137 15.54 13.23 -9.99
N CYS A 138 16.45 12.26 -9.90
CA CYS A 138 16.98 11.53 -11.04
C CYS A 138 16.13 10.27 -11.32
N LEU A 139 15.98 9.93 -12.61
CA LEU A 139 15.30 8.68 -12.99
C LEU A 139 16.23 7.49 -12.72
N LYS A 140 15.71 6.50 -11.99
CA LYS A 140 16.39 5.24 -11.68
C LYS A 140 15.48 4.07 -12.02
N LYS A 141 16.03 3.06 -12.69
CA LYS A 141 15.39 1.76 -12.87
C LYS A 141 15.79 0.85 -11.70
N TYR A 142 14.81 0.23 -11.08
CA TYR A 142 14.99 -0.76 -10.02
C TYR A 142 14.77 -2.16 -10.60
N ASP A 143 15.63 -3.10 -10.24
CA ASP A 143 15.51 -4.49 -10.71
C ASP A 143 14.63 -5.31 -9.78
N THR A 144 14.58 -4.99 -8.48
CA THR A 144 13.67 -5.64 -7.51
C THR A 144 12.90 -4.63 -6.66
N VAL A 145 11.76 -5.07 -6.11
CA VAL A 145 11.00 -4.28 -5.13
C VAL A 145 11.74 -4.11 -3.80
N LEU A 146 12.70 -5.01 -3.50
CA LEU A 146 13.53 -4.92 -2.31
C LEU A 146 14.55 -3.77 -2.41
N ASP A 147 15.05 -3.47 -3.61
CA ASP A 147 15.93 -2.32 -3.84
C ASP A 147 15.19 -1.00 -3.57
N ILE A 148 13.93 -0.90 -4.02
CA ILE A 148 13.05 0.24 -3.72
C ILE A 148 12.84 0.36 -2.20
N LEU A 149 12.58 -0.76 -1.53
CA LEU A 149 12.37 -0.80 -0.08
C LEU A 149 13.62 -0.36 0.69
N LYS A 150 14.82 -0.78 0.27
CA LYS A 150 16.10 -0.42 0.90
C LYS A 150 16.40 1.08 0.72
N ASP A 151 16.28 1.61 -0.50
CA ASP A 151 16.44 3.05 -0.76
C ASP A 151 15.46 3.89 0.07
N PHE A 152 14.19 3.48 0.14
CA PHE A 152 13.20 4.13 0.99
C PHE A 152 13.58 4.06 2.47
N PHE A 153 14.01 2.89 2.95
CA PHE A 153 14.36 2.66 4.35
C PHE A 153 15.51 3.56 4.80
N GLU A 154 16.62 3.60 4.06
CA GLU A 154 17.79 4.40 4.39
C GLU A 154 17.45 5.89 4.48
N LEU A 155 16.76 6.40 3.46
CA LEU A 155 16.32 7.79 3.43
C LEU A 155 15.37 8.07 4.61
N ARG A 156 14.39 7.20 4.83
CA ARG A 156 13.40 7.40 5.89
C ARG A 156 14.05 7.38 7.28
N LEU A 157 15.00 6.49 7.51
CA LEU A 157 15.74 6.39 8.78
C LEU A 157 16.54 7.67 9.04
N LYS A 158 17.25 8.19 8.03
CA LYS A 158 17.93 9.50 8.11
C LYS A 158 16.97 10.62 8.51
N TYR A 159 15.79 10.66 7.91
CA TYR A 159 14.78 11.68 8.23
C TYR A 159 14.17 11.52 9.63
N TYR A 160 14.15 10.30 10.20
CA TYR A 160 13.85 10.13 11.62
C TYR A 160 14.92 10.73 12.52
N GLY A 161 16.20 10.64 12.15
CA GLY A 161 17.30 11.35 12.81
C GLY A 161 17.10 12.87 12.79
N LEU A 162 16.88 13.45 11.62
CA LEU A 162 16.59 14.88 11.46
C LEU A 162 15.37 15.32 12.27
N ARG A 163 14.30 14.51 12.27
CA ARG A 163 13.11 14.77 13.08
C ARG A 163 13.44 14.77 14.57
N LYS A 164 14.26 13.84 15.06
CA LYS A 164 14.69 13.78 16.46
C LYS A 164 15.48 15.04 16.85
N GLU A 165 16.43 15.46 16.03
CA GLU A 165 17.21 16.68 16.25
C GLU A 165 16.32 17.92 16.32
N TRP A 166 15.38 18.05 15.38
CA TRP A 166 14.43 19.15 15.37
C TRP A 166 13.55 19.17 16.62
N LEU A 167 13.00 18.01 17.02
CA LEU A 167 12.20 17.90 18.24
C LEU A 167 13.00 18.24 19.49
N LEU A 168 14.27 17.81 19.57
CA LEU A 168 15.15 18.14 20.69
C LEU A 168 15.39 19.65 20.78
N GLY A 169 15.64 20.32 19.66
CA GLY A 169 15.80 21.78 19.61
C GLY A 169 14.53 22.52 20.00
N MET A 170 13.38 22.11 19.45
CA MET A 170 12.07 22.70 19.77
C MET A 170 11.72 22.55 21.25
N LEU A 171 11.78 21.32 21.79
CA LEU A 171 11.47 21.06 23.19
C LEU A 171 12.50 21.71 24.14
N GLY A 172 13.77 21.81 23.73
CA GLY A 172 14.80 22.54 24.46
C GLY A 172 14.48 24.03 24.55
N ALA A 173 14.06 24.65 23.45
CA ALA A 173 13.62 26.05 23.44
C ALA A 173 12.36 26.27 24.29
N GLU A 174 11.38 25.36 24.23
CA GLU A 174 10.19 25.41 25.08
C GLU A 174 10.55 25.29 26.57
N SER A 175 11.44 24.36 26.92
CA SER A 175 11.93 24.19 28.28
C SER A 175 12.68 25.45 28.77
N ALA A 176 13.58 26.01 27.96
CA ALA A 176 14.31 27.23 28.31
C ALA A 176 13.36 28.41 28.53
N LYS A 177 12.34 28.56 27.68
CA LYS A 177 11.30 29.58 27.84
C LYS A 177 10.54 29.40 29.15
N LEU A 178 10.06 28.19 29.44
CA LEU A 178 9.33 27.89 30.67
C LEU A 178 10.21 28.10 31.91
N ASN A 179 11.48 27.73 31.86
CA ASN A 179 12.43 27.96 32.95
C ASN A 179 12.64 29.46 33.22
N ASN A 180 12.80 30.28 32.17
CA ASN A 180 12.90 31.74 32.31
C ASN A 180 11.60 32.34 32.88
N GLN A 181 10.43 31.89 32.42
CA GLN A 181 9.13 32.32 32.95
C GLN A 181 8.95 31.95 34.43
N ALA A 182 9.27 30.71 34.81
CA ALA A 182 9.19 30.22 36.18
C ALA A 182 10.16 30.99 37.09
N ARG A 183 11.41 31.19 36.66
CA ARG A 183 12.42 31.96 37.39
C ARG A 183 11.95 33.39 37.64
N PHE A 184 11.38 34.05 36.64
CA PHE A 184 10.88 35.41 36.78
C PHE A 184 9.75 35.50 37.82
N ILE A 185 8.79 34.56 37.78
CA ILE A 185 7.69 34.50 38.75
C ILE A 185 8.24 34.27 40.17
N LEU A 186 9.18 33.34 40.36
CA LEU A 186 9.80 33.07 41.66
C LEU A 186 10.59 34.28 42.18
N GLU A 187 11.45 34.89 41.36
CA GLU A 187 12.19 36.09 41.76
C GLU A 187 11.25 37.26 42.10
N LYS A 188 10.07 37.34 41.46
CA LYS A 188 9.06 38.37 41.73
C LYS A 188 8.36 38.14 43.07
N ILE A 189 7.99 36.88 43.36
CA ILE A 189 7.35 36.49 44.62
C ILE A 189 8.32 36.66 45.79
N ASP A 190 9.59 36.28 45.61
CA ASP A 190 10.66 36.43 46.60
C ASP A 190 11.11 37.89 46.82
N GLY A 191 10.57 38.84 46.07
CA GLY A 191 10.98 40.26 46.12
C GLY A 191 12.39 40.55 45.58
N LYS A 192 13.03 39.57 44.91
CA LYS A 192 14.37 39.69 44.30
C LYS A 192 14.35 40.53 43.03
N ILE A 193 13.23 40.56 42.32
CA ILE A 193 13.01 41.45 41.16
C ILE A 193 11.76 42.30 41.41
N ILE A 194 11.90 43.62 41.24
CA ILE A 194 10.82 44.60 41.41
C ILE A 194 10.68 45.34 40.09
N ILE A 195 9.48 45.26 39.49
CA ILE A 195 9.21 45.77 38.14
C ILE A 195 8.21 46.94 38.17
N GLU A 196 7.52 47.12 39.29
CA GLU A 196 6.52 48.15 39.50
C GLU A 196 7.14 49.54 39.31
N ASN A 197 6.47 50.37 38.51
CA ASN A 197 6.88 51.75 38.19
C ASN A 197 8.28 51.88 37.54
N LYS A 198 8.82 50.82 36.91
CA LYS A 198 10.08 50.87 36.16
C LYS A 198 9.85 51.14 34.66
N PRO A 199 10.58 52.07 34.03
CA PRO A 199 10.53 52.27 32.58
C PRO A 199 10.96 51.02 31.81
N LYS A 200 10.34 50.78 30.64
CA LYS A 200 10.64 49.61 29.77
C LYS A 200 12.14 49.40 29.50
N LYS A 201 12.90 50.47 29.25
CA LYS A 201 14.35 50.40 28.99
C LYS A 201 15.12 49.85 30.21
N GLU A 202 14.72 50.21 31.42
CA GLU A 202 15.36 49.73 32.64
C GLU A 202 14.98 48.28 32.95
N LEU A 203 13.74 47.88 32.70
CA LEU A 203 13.31 46.48 32.83
C LEU A 203 14.12 45.55 31.93
N ILE A 204 14.30 45.92 30.65
CA ILE A 204 15.10 45.14 29.70
C ILE A 204 16.56 45.06 30.16
N LYS A 205 17.17 46.17 30.62
CA LYS A 205 18.54 46.14 31.17
C LYS A 205 18.67 45.21 32.37
N VAL A 206 17.70 45.22 33.29
CA VAL A 206 17.70 44.33 34.46
C VAL A 206 17.60 42.86 34.05
N LEU A 207 16.71 42.52 33.11
CA LEU A 207 16.59 41.14 32.61
C LEU A 207 17.89 40.67 31.96
N ILE A 208 18.54 41.51 31.15
CA ILE A 208 19.84 41.21 30.53
C ILE A 208 20.94 41.04 31.59
N GLN A 209 21.05 41.97 32.54
CA GLN A 209 22.06 41.90 33.61
C GLN A 209 21.90 40.67 34.50
N ARG A 210 20.67 40.17 34.65
CA ARG A 210 20.37 38.96 35.43
C ARG A 210 20.49 37.67 34.61
N GLY A 211 20.85 37.76 33.33
CA GLY A 211 21.03 36.61 32.45
C GLY A 211 19.72 35.87 32.20
N TYR A 212 18.62 36.59 31.97
CA TYR A 212 17.46 35.97 31.34
C TYR A 212 17.73 35.82 29.85
N ASP A 213 17.50 34.63 29.33
CA ASP A 213 17.67 34.35 27.91
C ASP A 213 16.57 35.04 27.10
N SER A 214 16.87 35.39 25.84
CA SER A 214 15.91 36.02 24.93
C SER A 214 14.95 35.01 24.30
#